data_AF-A0A936JA29-F1
#
_entry.id   AF-A0A936JA29-F1
#
_cell.length_a   1.000
_cell.length_b   1.000
_cell.length_c   1.000
_cell.angle_alpha   90.00
_cell.angle_beta   90.00
_cell.angle_gamma   90.00
#
_symmetry.space_group_name_H-M   'P 1'
#
loop_
_entity.id
_entity.type
_entity.pdbx_description
1 polymer ?
#
loop_
_entity_poly.entity_id
_entity_poly.type
_entity_poly.pdbx_seq_one_letter_code
_entity_poly.pdbx_strand_id
1 'polypeptide(L)'
;MVEELQAKYQDLAKKEKQGEIAPKVLEEEAKKLKEKEAEIGKFEQDMQRQLAEKRESLMKPIYDRINVIIKDISKEKGFQYVLDASNGFILYADETQDITALIKTKLGAATTSPAGK
;
A
#
# COMPACT_ATOMS: atom_id res chain seq x y z
N MET A 1 -13.77 16.15 2.71
CA MET A 1 -14.80 15.31 3.39
C MET A 1 -14.82 15.56 4.89
N VAL A 2 -13.69 15.39 5.59
CA VAL A 2 -13.60 15.66 7.04
C VAL A 2 -13.85 17.13 7.39
N GLU A 3 -13.26 18.08 6.63
CA GLU A 3 -13.49 19.52 6.85
C GLU A 3 -14.96 19.93 6.67
N GLU A 4 -15.64 19.34 5.68
CA GLU A 4 -17.07 19.58 5.44
C GLU A 4 -17.93 19.01 6.59
N LEU A 5 -17.56 17.84 7.10
CA LEU A 5 -18.23 17.23 8.26
C LEU A 5 -18.03 18.10 9.52
N GLN A 6 -16.81 18.55 9.78
CA GLN A 6 -16.48 19.43 10.89
C GLN A 6 -17.23 20.77 10.81
N ALA A 7 -17.31 21.37 9.62
CA ALA A 7 -18.09 22.58 9.39
C ALA A 7 -19.57 22.37 9.69
N LYS A 8 -20.15 21.22 9.30
CA LYS A 8 -21.55 20.88 9.58
C LYS A 8 -21.82 20.65 11.08
N TYR A 9 -20.90 20.03 11.80
CA TYR A 9 -21.00 19.93 13.27
C TYR A 9 -20.96 21.30 13.94
N GLN A 10 -20.10 22.20 13.48
CA GLN A 10 -20.02 23.57 14.01
C GLN A 10 -21.27 24.39 13.69
N ASP A 11 -21.83 24.24 12.49
CA ASP A 11 -23.08 24.90 12.09
C ASP A 11 -24.26 24.41 12.92
N LEU A 12 -24.38 23.09 13.11
CA LEU A 12 -25.42 22.48 13.93
C LEU A 12 -25.36 22.97 15.38
N ALA A 13 -24.16 23.02 15.98
CA ALA A 13 -23.95 23.51 17.34
C ALA A 13 -24.23 25.03 17.49
N LYS A 14 -24.03 25.82 16.42
CA LYS A 14 -24.41 27.25 16.42
C LYS A 14 -25.92 27.42 16.40
N LYS A 15 -26.61 26.70 15.52
CA LYS A 15 -28.09 26.72 15.41
C LYS A 15 -28.77 26.27 16.70
N GLU A 16 -28.22 25.25 17.37
CA GLU A 16 -28.67 24.82 18.69
C GLU A 16 -28.54 25.95 19.73
N LYS A 17 -27.37 26.60 19.82
CA LYS A 17 -27.14 27.71 20.76
C LYS A 17 -28.00 28.93 20.48
N GLN A 18 -28.33 29.18 19.22
CA GLN A 18 -29.17 30.31 18.79
C GLN A 18 -30.67 30.02 18.91
N GLY A 19 -31.06 28.76 19.22
CA GLY A 19 -32.46 28.36 19.29
C GLY A 19 -33.16 28.30 17.92
N GLU A 20 -32.39 28.25 16.83
CA GLU A 20 -32.89 28.28 15.44
C GLU A 20 -33.29 26.90 14.92
N ILE A 21 -33.13 25.85 15.73
CA ILE A 21 -33.40 24.46 15.34
C ILE A 21 -34.31 23.77 16.37
N ALA A 22 -35.31 23.04 15.87
CA ALA A 22 -36.20 22.24 16.71
C ALA A 22 -35.47 20.98 17.22
N PRO A 23 -35.75 20.50 18.46
CA PRO A 23 -35.05 19.35 19.05
C PRO A 23 -35.07 18.08 18.19
N LYS A 24 -36.19 17.81 17.52
CA LYS A 24 -36.34 16.65 16.64
C LYS A 24 -35.45 16.75 15.38
N VAL A 25 -35.32 17.95 14.81
CA VAL A 25 -34.49 18.18 13.63
C VAL A 25 -33.01 18.10 14.00
N LEU A 26 -32.64 18.63 15.18
CA LEU A 26 -31.31 18.52 15.75
C LEU A 26 -30.87 17.05 15.91
N GLU A 27 -31.74 16.21 16.47
CA GLU A 27 -31.47 14.78 16.65
C GLU A 27 -31.28 14.06 15.30
N GLU A 28 -32.14 14.33 14.32
CA GLU A 28 -32.03 13.75 12.97
C GLU A 28 -30.75 14.18 12.25
N GLU A 29 -30.37 15.46 12.33
CA GLU A 29 -29.14 15.97 11.72
C GLU A 29 -27.89 15.44 12.42
N ALA A 30 -27.87 15.39 13.75
CA ALA A 30 -26.77 14.81 14.52
C ALA A 30 -26.56 13.32 14.17
N LYS A 31 -27.66 12.57 14.02
CA LYS A 31 -27.60 11.16 13.59
C LYS A 31 -26.99 11.02 12.19
N LYS A 32 -27.43 11.83 11.23
CA LYS A 32 -26.88 11.83 9.85
C LYS A 32 -25.39 12.18 9.84
N LEU A 33 -24.96 13.15 10.64
CA LEU A 33 -23.54 13.50 10.74
C LEU A 33 -22.71 12.35 11.32
N LYS A 34 -23.23 11.66 12.35
CA LYS A 34 -22.56 10.49 12.94
C LYS A 34 -22.47 9.31 11.96
N GLU A 35 -23.52 9.07 11.18
CA GLU A 35 -23.49 8.06 10.10
C GLU A 35 -22.45 8.41 9.04
N LYS A 36 -22.38 9.68 8.63
CA LYS A 36 -21.38 10.16 7.66
C LYS A 36 -19.95 10.09 8.21
N GLU A 37 -19.76 10.36 9.50
CA GLU A 37 -18.47 10.19 10.18
C GLU A 37 -18.01 8.72 10.13
N ALA A 38 -18.91 7.79 10.46
CA ALA A 38 -18.61 6.36 10.40
C ALA A 38 -18.31 5.88 8.96
N GLU A 39 -19.05 6.40 7.97
CA GLU A 39 -18.82 6.11 6.56
C GLU A 39 -17.43 6.59 6.10
N ILE A 40 -17.05 7.82 6.45
CA ILE A 40 -15.72 8.37 6.12
C ILE A 40 -14.63 7.53 6.78
N GLY A 41 -14.77 7.18 8.06
CA GLY A 41 -13.79 6.35 8.76
C GLY A 41 -13.62 4.97 8.10
N LYS A 42 -14.73 4.33 7.70
CA LYS A 42 -14.69 3.06 6.97
C LYS A 42 -14.04 3.21 5.60
N PHE A 43 -14.37 4.27 4.87
CA PHE A 43 -13.79 4.55 3.56
C PHE A 43 -12.27 4.74 3.65
N GLU A 44 -11.77 5.48 4.63
CA GLU A 44 -10.34 5.67 4.85
C GLU A 44 -9.61 4.34 5.14
N GLN A 45 -10.18 3.50 6.00
CA GLN A 45 -9.64 2.16 6.29
C GLN A 45 -9.63 1.27 5.05
N ASP A 46 -10.73 1.25 4.29
CA ASP A 46 -10.83 0.48 3.06
C ASP A 46 -9.83 0.97 2.00
N MET A 47 -9.62 2.28 1.87
CA MET A 47 -8.62 2.84 0.96
C MET A 47 -7.19 2.46 1.36
N GLN A 48 -6.85 2.49 2.66
CA GLN A 48 -5.53 2.05 3.13
C GLN A 48 -5.30 0.56 2.83
N ARG A 49 -6.31 -0.28 3.07
CA ARG A 49 -6.25 -1.71 2.74
C ARG A 49 -6.07 -1.93 1.24
N GLN A 50 -6.91 -1.29 0.40
CA GLN A 50 -6.81 -1.42 -1.05
C GLN A 50 -5.46 -0.92 -1.58
N LEU A 51 -4.90 0.14 -1.00
CA LEU A 51 -3.57 0.62 -1.38
C LEU A 51 -2.48 -0.41 -1.05
N ALA A 52 -2.54 -1.04 0.13
CA ALA A 52 -1.62 -2.10 0.52
C ALA A 52 -1.74 -3.32 -0.41
N GLU A 53 -2.96 -3.80 -0.66
CA GLU A 53 -3.25 -4.90 -1.59
C GLU A 53 -2.77 -4.58 -3.00
N LYS A 54 -3.00 -3.33 -3.47
CA LYS A 54 -2.53 -2.91 -4.79
C LYS A 54 -1.01 -2.92 -4.87
N ARG A 55 -0.31 -2.38 -3.86
CA ARG A 55 1.16 -2.43 -3.79
C ARG A 55 1.66 -3.86 -3.81
N GLU A 56 1.07 -4.75 -3.02
CA GLU A 56 1.44 -6.17 -3.00
C GLU A 56 1.20 -6.83 -4.36
N SER A 57 0.02 -6.63 -4.97
CA SER A 57 -0.33 -7.22 -6.27
C SER A 57 0.60 -6.79 -7.40
N LEU A 58 1.13 -5.56 -7.33
CA LEU A 58 2.09 -5.04 -8.31
C LEU A 58 3.52 -5.53 -8.04
N MET A 59 3.90 -5.71 -6.76
CA MET A 59 5.24 -6.15 -6.39
C MET A 59 5.41 -7.67 -6.50
N LYS A 60 4.37 -8.45 -6.20
CA LYS A 60 4.38 -9.91 -6.29
C LYS A 60 4.92 -10.46 -7.61
N PRO A 61 4.48 -10.01 -8.81
CA PRO A 61 5.03 -10.51 -10.07
C PRO A 61 6.51 -10.15 -10.27
N ILE A 62 6.97 -9.04 -9.70
CA ILE A 62 8.39 -8.65 -9.74
C ILE A 62 9.21 -9.63 -8.88
N TYR A 63 8.75 -9.91 -7.65
CA TYR A 63 9.38 -10.90 -6.78
C TYR A 63 9.38 -12.30 -7.40
N ASP A 64 8.27 -12.72 -7.99
CA ASP A 64 8.16 -14.01 -8.68
C ASP A 64 9.19 -14.12 -9.82
N ARG A 65 9.36 -13.06 -10.63
CA ARG A 65 10.39 -13.00 -11.68
C ARG A 65 11.81 -13.04 -11.11
N ILE A 66 12.08 -12.29 -10.05
CA ILE A 66 13.38 -12.30 -9.38
C ILE A 66 13.71 -13.70 -8.86
N ASN A 67 12.74 -14.40 -8.25
CA ASN A 67 12.91 -15.76 -7.76
C ASN A 67 13.24 -16.75 -8.89
N VAL A 68 12.64 -16.61 -10.07
CA VAL A 68 12.99 -17.42 -11.24
C VAL A 68 14.43 -17.12 -11.68
N ILE A 69 14.79 -15.84 -11.82
CA ILE A 69 16.14 -15.41 -12.21
C ILE A 69 17.20 -15.94 -11.23
N ILE A 70 16.94 -15.85 -9.92
CA ILE A 70 17.82 -16.38 -8.87
C ILE A 70 18.02 -17.88 -9.08
N LYS A 71 16.93 -18.65 -9.26
CA LYS A 71 17.02 -20.10 -9.49
C LYS A 71 17.84 -20.45 -10.72
N ASP A 72 17.68 -19.70 -11.81
CA ASP A 72 18.42 -19.95 -13.05
C ASP A 72 19.92 -19.66 -12.86
N ILE A 73 20.28 -18.51 -12.27
CA ILE A 73 21.67 -18.16 -11.96
C ILE A 73 22.28 -19.19 -11.00
N SER A 74 21.55 -19.62 -9.97
CA SER A 74 22.04 -20.61 -9.01
C SER A 74 22.34 -21.95 -9.65
N LYS A 75 21.51 -22.40 -10.60
CA LYS A 75 21.79 -23.62 -11.37
C LYS A 75 22.98 -23.45 -12.32
N GLU A 76 23.06 -22.32 -13.02
CA GLU A 76 24.15 -22.01 -13.96
C GLU A 76 25.51 -21.94 -13.25
N LYS A 77 25.56 -21.33 -12.05
CA LYS A 77 26.80 -21.09 -11.30
C LYS A 77 27.07 -22.10 -10.18
N GLY A 78 26.14 -23.02 -9.92
CA GLY A 78 26.28 -24.06 -8.91
C GLY A 78 26.17 -23.56 -7.46
N PHE A 79 25.42 -22.48 -7.22
CA PHE A 79 25.19 -21.99 -5.86
C PHE A 79 24.23 -22.91 -5.09
N GLN A 80 24.63 -23.34 -3.89
CA GLN A 80 23.73 -24.05 -2.98
C GLN A 80 22.81 -23.10 -2.21
N TYR A 81 23.26 -21.87 -1.94
CA TYR A 81 22.53 -20.87 -1.16
C TYR A 81 22.67 -19.49 -1.79
N VAL A 82 21.59 -18.72 -1.75
CA VAL A 82 21.57 -17.28 -2.06
C VAL A 82 20.94 -16.60 -0.86
N LEU A 83 21.66 -15.66 -0.26
CA LEU A 83 21.26 -14.98 0.97
C LEU A 83 20.99 -13.50 0.65
N ASP A 84 19.98 -12.95 1.31
CA ASP A 84 19.66 -11.52 1.20
C ASP A 84 20.56 -10.70 2.14
N ALA A 85 21.48 -9.94 1.54
CA ALA A 85 22.41 -9.08 2.26
C ALA A 85 21.76 -7.83 2.87
N SER A 86 20.53 -7.48 2.48
CA SER A 86 19.86 -6.26 2.96
C SER A 86 19.41 -6.33 4.43
N ASN A 87 19.25 -7.53 4.97
CA ASN A 87 18.72 -7.75 6.32
C ASN A 87 19.78 -7.65 7.42
N GLY A 88 21.04 -7.36 7.09
CA GLY A 88 22.12 -7.14 8.07
C GLY A 88 22.61 -8.39 8.81
N PHE A 89 22.14 -9.59 8.44
CA PHE A 89 22.57 -10.85 9.07
C PHE A 89 23.90 -11.40 8.51
N ILE A 90 24.39 -10.86 7.39
CA ILE A 90 25.65 -11.27 6.77
C ILE A 90 26.78 -10.40 7.34
N LEU A 91 27.64 -11.01 8.15
CA LEU A 91 28.80 -10.31 8.74
C LEU A 91 29.94 -10.11 7.73
N TYR A 92 30.09 -11.04 6.80
CA TYR A 92 31.07 -11.00 5.72
C TYR A 92 30.60 -11.87 4.55
N ALA A 93 30.76 -11.36 3.33
CA ALA A 93 30.63 -12.12 2.10
C ALA A 93 31.65 -11.57 1.10
N ASP A 94 32.24 -12.44 0.29
CA ASP A 94 33.12 -12.04 -0.79
C ASP A 94 32.30 -11.35 -1.90
N GLU A 95 32.68 -10.12 -2.28
CA GLU A 95 31.97 -9.33 -3.29
C GLU A 95 31.87 -10.03 -4.65
N THR A 96 32.82 -10.92 -4.97
CA THR A 96 32.79 -11.72 -6.22
C THR A 96 31.62 -12.70 -6.26
N GLN A 97 31.01 -13.00 -5.11
CA GLN A 97 29.84 -13.86 -4.97
C GLN A 97 28.52 -13.07 -5.02
N ASP A 98 28.56 -11.74 -5.07
CA ASP A 98 27.35 -10.91 -5.19
C ASP A 98 26.76 -11.01 -6.60
N ILE A 99 25.56 -11.58 -6.70
CA ILE A 99 24.82 -11.74 -7.95
C ILE A 99 23.79 -10.63 -8.21
N THR A 100 23.72 -9.60 -7.37
CA THR A 100 22.74 -8.51 -7.48
C THR A 100 22.78 -7.82 -8.85
N ALA A 101 23.98 -7.54 -9.38
CA ALA A 101 24.14 -6.94 -10.70
C ALA A 101 23.64 -7.85 -11.84
N LEU A 102 23.89 -9.16 -11.73
CA LEU A 102 23.41 -10.16 -12.68
C LEU A 102 21.88 -10.26 -12.66
N ILE A 103 21.28 -10.27 -11.47
CA ILE A 103 19.82 -10.29 -11.30
C ILE A 103 19.20 -9.04 -11.95
N LYS A 104 19.73 -7.85 -11.66
CA LYS A 104 19.26 -6.58 -12.27
C LYS A 104 19.34 -6.62 -13.79
N THR A 105 20.42 -7.17 -14.34
CA THR A 105 20.62 -7.29 -15.79
C THR A 105 19.59 -8.23 -16.41
N LYS A 106 19.40 -9.44 -15.85
CA LYS A 106 18.40 -10.40 -16.34
C LYS A 106 16.96 -9.89 -16.16
N LEU A 107 16.68 -9.17 -15.07
CA LEU A 107 15.37 -8.56 -14.83
C LEU A 107 15.09 -7.44 -15.85
N GLY A 108 16.07 -6.57 -16.12
CA GLY A 108 15.99 -5.53 -17.13
C GLY A 108 15.73 -6.10 -18.53
N ALA A 109 16.47 -7.15 -18.91
CA ALA A 109 16.26 -7.85 -20.18
C ALA A 109 14.86 -8.47 -20.30
N ALA A 110 14.31 -9.00 -19.21
CA ALA A 110 12.94 -9.52 -19.16
C ALA A 110 11.87 -8.42 -19.22
N THR A 111 12.16 -7.20 -18.75
CA THR A 111 11.27 -6.03 -18.88
C THR A 111 11.35 -5.34 -20.24
N THR A 112 12.42 -5.55 -21.01
CA THR A 112 12.58 -5.06 -22.38
C THR A 112 12.17 -6.08 -23.44
N SER A 113 11.66 -7.25 -23.06
CA SER A 113 10.97 -8.14 -24.00
C SER A 113 9.64 -7.48 -24.39
N PRO A 114 9.47 -7.08 -25.65
CA PRO A 114 8.42 -6.17 -26.07
C PRO A 114 7.07 -6.83 -25.88
N ALA A 115 6.10 -5.99 -25.52
CA ALA A 115 4.69 -6.21 -25.81
C ALA A 115 4.56 -6.79 -27.22
N GLY A 116 4.32 -8.10 -27.28
CA GLY A 116 4.16 -8.85 -28.52
C GLY A 116 2.71 -9.25 -28.68
N LYS A 117 2.01 -8.46 -29.50
CA LYS A 117 0.69 -8.65 -30.12
C LYS A 117 -0.55 -8.39 -29.26
#